data_AF-A0A9X2Z6T5-F1
#
_entry.id   AF-A0A9X2Z6T5-F1
#
_cell.length_a   1.000
_cell.length_b   1.000
_cell.length_c   1.000
_cell.angle_alpha   90.00
_cell.angle_beta   90.00
_cell.angle_gamma   90.00
#
_symmetry.space_group_name_H-M   'P 1'
#
loop_
_entity.id
_entity.type
_entity.pdbx_description
1 polymer ?
#
loop_
_entity_poly.entity_id
_entity_poly.type
_entity_poly.pdbx_seq_one_letter_code
_entity_poly.pdbx_strand_id
1 'polypeptide(L)'
;MNWIGGVLNGLADVAKSLPGGEVILAAATEAELTALRVVREHLAALDATAEEGQPAAPLEQDQPPTSTSTSTSTLRTLIDKSMYTTPKESRAELHRALLLGLLPDEARILAALSDGSAYPVIHVAEPGHRASTTFSLQYASTVGRAAGVSLPHRTPLYLRRMLALGIVSIGPELPEMRDDYEILLTDASVNAALTAARNGFRSARIQRLTVRLTDVGKELWEAAQ
;
A
#
# COMPACT_ATOMS: atom_id res chain seq x y z
N MET A 1 -8.40 40.82 12.27
CA MET A 1 -7.36 41.19 11.30
C MET A 1 -6.09 40.41 11.62
N ASN A 2 -5.70 39.49 10.73
CA ASN A 2 -4.43 38.74 10.60
C ASN A 2 -3.71 38.16 11.83
N TRP A 3 -3.91 36.85 12.07
CA TRP A 3 -3.03 35.99 12.89
C TRP A 3 -2.50 34.76 12.12
N ILE A 4 -2.44 34.85 10.78
CA ILE A 4 -1.97 33.77 9.88
C ILE A 4 -0.49 33.98 9.43
N GLY A 5 0.11 35.13 9.74
CA GLY A 5 1.48 35.46 9.28
C GLY A 5 2.64 34.77 10.02
N GLY A 6 2.40 34.12 11.17
CA GLY A 6 3.48 33.61 12.02
C GLY A 6 4.00 32.22 11.68
N VAL A 7 3.16 31.36 11.08
CA VAL A 7 3.52 29.94 10.86
C VAL A 7 4.31 29.73 9.57
N LEU A 8 4.20 30.65 8.60
CA LEU A 8 4.87 30.52 7.30
C LEU A 8 6.36 30.90 7.34
N ASN A 9 6.79 31.77 8.25
CA ASN A 9 8.21 32.16 8.34
C ASN A 9 9.09 31.10 9.01
N GLY A 10 8.53 30.25 9.88
CA GLY A 10 9.30 29.18 10.56
C GLY A 10 9.70 28.02 9.66
N LEU A 11 8.93 27.75 8.60
CA LEU A 11 9.24 26.68 7.64
C LEU A 11 10.24 27.13 6.56
N ALA A 12 10.34 28.44 6.30
CA ALA A 12 11.28 28.99 5.33
C ALA A 12 12.75 28.98 5.82
N ASP A 13 12.99 29.02 7.14
CA ASP A 13 14.34 29.04 7.70
C ASP A 13 14.97 27.64 7.81
N VAL A 14 14.16 26.59 7.95
CA VAL A 14 14.64 25.20 7.97
C VAL A 14 15.05 24.73 6.56
N ALA A 15 14.48 25.31 5.51
CA ALA A 15 14.80 24.98 4.12
C ALA A 15 16.16 25.53 3.63
N LYS A 16 16.79 26.47 4.36
CA LYS A 16 18.04 27.12 3.95
C LYS A 16 19.32 26.47 4.49
N SER A 17 19.23 25.42 5.30
CA SER A 17 20.40 24.78 5.91
C SER A 17 20.82 23.45 5.24
N LEU A 18 20.18 23.05 4.14
CA LEU A 18 20.52 21.83 3.40
C LEU A 18 21.10 22.16 2.02
N PRO A 19 22.39 21.88 1.75
CA PRO A 19 22.96 22.08 0.43
C PRO A 19 22.39 21.05 -0.55
N GLY A 20 21.69 21.53 -1.59
CA GLY A 20 21.15 20.72 -2.70
C GLY A 20 19.67 20.89 -3.04
N GLY A 21 18.97 21.88 -2.46
CA GLY A 21 17.50 22.01 -2.52
C GLY A 21 16.85 22.63 -3.77
N GLU A 22 17.54 22.81 -4.89
CA GLU A 22 16.95 23.54 -6.05
C GLU A 22 16.28 22.67 -7.12
N VAL A 23 16.29 21.34 -7.03
CA VAL A 23 15.76 20.47 -8.11
C VAL A 23 14.43 19.77 -7.81
N ILE A 24 13.84 19.91 -6.61
CA ILE A 24 12.60 19.15 -6.26
C ILE A 24 11.30 19.99 -6.25
N LEU A 25 11.35 21.33 -6.32
CA LEU A 25 10.11 22.12 -6.23
C LEU A 25 9.36 22.35 -7.56
N ALA A 26 9.88 21.89 -8.70
CA ALA A 26 9.22 22.11 -10.00
C ALA A 26 8.37 20.92 -10.51
N ALA A 27 8.40 19.75 -9.85
CA ALA A 27 7.64 18.56 -10.28
C ALA A 27 6.46 18.19 -9.36
N ALA A 28 6.27 18.91 -8.25
CA ALA A 28 5.26 18.58 -7.24
C ALA A 28 3.89 19.26 -7.45
N THR A 29 3.79 20.31 -8.26
CA THR A 29 2.54 21.09 -8.42
C THR A 29 1.61 20.58 -9.52
N GLU A 30 2.13 19.79 -10.48
CA GLU A 30 1.33 19.33 -11.64
C GLU A 30 0.63 17.98 -11.37
N ALA A 31 1.22 17.14 -10.52
CA ALA A 31 0.64 15.85 -10.13
C ALA A 31 -0.56 15.99 -9.16
N GLU A 32 -0.62 17.09 -8.38
CA GLU A 32 -1.67 17.34 -7.39
C GLU A 32 -3.04 17.55 -8.04
N LEU A 33 -3.10 18.33 -9.14
CA LEU A 33 -4.36 18.62 -9.82
C LEU A 33 -4.92 17.42 -10.60
N THR A 34 -4.05 16.52 -11.05
CA THR A 34 -4.47 15.32 -11.78
C THR A 34 -5.04 14.28 -10.83
N ALA A 35 -4.44 14.12 -9.64
CA ALA A 35 -4.97 13.27 -8.59
C ALA A 35 -6.34 13.76 -8.09
N LEU A 36 -6.52 15.07 -7.90
CA LEU A 36 -7.80 15.66 -7.50
C LEU A 36 -8.90 15.50 -8.56
N ARG A 37 -8.56 15.56 -9.85
CA ARG A 37 -9.53 15.35 -10.94
C ARG A 37 -10.03 13.91 -10.98
N VAL A 38 -9.14 12.93 -10.83
CA VAL A 38 -9.50 11.51 -10.82
C VAL A 38 -10.38 11.15 -9.61
N VAL A 39 -10.08 11.69 -8.43
CA VAL A 39 -10.92 11.50 -7.24
C VAL A 39 -12.29 12.16 -7.41
N ARG A 40 -12.34 13.36 -7.99
CA ARG A 40 -13.60 14.05 -8.28
C ARG A 40 -14.45 13.32 -9.31
N GLU A 41 -13.85 12.76 -10.36
CA GLU A 41 -14.55 11.97 -11.37
C GLU A 41 -15.09 10.66 -10.80
N HIS A 42 -14.35 9.98 -9.92
CA HIS A 42 -14.85 8.79 -9.23
C HIS A 42 -15.99 9.11 -8.26
N LEU A 43 -15.95 10.23 -7.56
CA LEU A 43 -17.07 10.68 -6.72
C LEU A 43 -18.30 11.04 -7.57
N ALA A 44 -18.11 11.75 -8.69
CA ALA A 44 -19.22 12.10 -9.59
C ALA A 44 -19.84 10.86 -10.26
N ALA A 45 -19.07 9.82 -10.54
CA ALA A 45 -19.58 8.55 -11.06
C ALA A 45 -20.44 7.80 -10.03
N LEU A 46 -20.10 7.89 -8.74
CA LEU A 46 -20.91 7.33 -7.65
C LEU A 46 -22.22 8.11 -7.45
N ASP A 47 -22.18 9.45 -7.60
CA ASP A 47 -23.38 10.29 -7.58
C ASP A 47 -24.31 10.01 -8.77
N ALA A 48 -23.76 9.81 -9.99
CA ALA A 48 -24.55 9.52 -11.18
C ALA A 48 -25.30 8.16 -11.09
N THR A 49 -24.71 7.17 -10.41
CA THR A 49 -25.39 5.89 -10.16
C THR A 49 -26.51 5.97 -9.12
N ALA A 50 -26.58 7.05 -8.33
CA ALA A 50 -27.65 7.27 -7.35
C ALA A 50 -28.88 7.98 -7.95
N GLU A 51 -28.76 8.60 -9.13
CA GLU A 51 -29.82 9.41 -9.75
C GLU A 51 -30.76 8.63 -10.69
N GLU A 52 -30.45 7.39 -11.10
CA GLU A 52 -31.26 6.60 -12.06
C GLU A 52 -32.31 5.66 -11.42
N GLY A 53 -33.10 6.16 -10.46
CA GLY A 53 -34.24 5.42 -9.91
C GLY A 53 -35.41 6.32 -9.46
N GLN A 54 -36.49 6.36 -10.23
CA GLN A 54 -37.76 7.06 -9.92
C GLN A 54 -38.91 6.06 -9.70
N PRO A 55 -40.12 6.44 -9.19
CA PRO A 55 -40.47 7.51 -8.23
C PRO A 55 -41.55 7.07 -7.17
N ALA A 56 -41.62 7.70 -5.98
CA ALA A 56 -42.85 7.73 -5.16
C ALA A 56 -42.85 8.80 -4.03
N ALA A 57 -43.79 9.74 -4.15
CA ALA A 57 -44.50 10.57 -3.14
C ALA A 57 -43.74 11.40 -2.05
N PRO A 58 -44.30 12.57 -1.65
CA PRO A 58 -43.57 13.61 -0.92
C PRO A 58 -43.69 13.44 0.59
N LEU A 59 -42.55 13.32 1.27
CA LEU A 59 -42.43 13.57 2.70
C LEU A 59 -41.17 14.39 2.98
N GLU A 60 -41.44 15.55 3.58
CA GLU A 60 -40.61 16.34 4.50
C GLU A 60 -39.11 16.49 4.22
N GLN A 61 -38.75 17.77 4.08
CA GLN A 61 -37.41 18.30 4.07
C GLN A 61 -36.59 17.75 5.24
N ASP A 62 -35.63 16.89 4.95
CA ASP A 62 -34.41 16.79 5.75
C ASP A 62 -33.21 16.89 4.81
N GLN A 63 -32.41 17.93 5.02
CA GLN A 63 -31.27 18.27 4.15
C GLN A 63 -30.24 17.13 4.14
N PRO A 64 -29.52 16.91 3.02
CA PRO A 64 -28.39 15.99 3.02
C PRO A 64 -27.27 16.55 3.93
N PRO A 65 -26.73 15.77 4.88
CA PRO A 65 -25.63 16.25 5.70
C PRO A 65 -24.36 16.34 4.87
N THR A 66 -23.82 17.56 4.83
CA THR A 66 -22.44 17.91 4.45
C THR A 66 -21.42 16.78 4.75
N SER A 67 -20.87 16.15 3.71
CA SER A 67 -19.89 15.05 3.81
C SER A 67 -18.60 15.43 4.54
N THR A 68 -18.31 16.73 4.68
CA THR A 68 -17.18 17.28 5.43
C THR A 68 -17.34 17.13 6.95
N SER A 69 -18.59 17.11 7.44
CA SER A 69 -18.88 17.00 8.87
C SER A 69 -18.53 15.62 9.44
N THR A 70 -18.68 14.56 8.64
CA THR A 70 -18.44 13.16 9.03
C THR A 70 -16.96 12.85 9.27
N SER A 71 -16.06 13.34 8.42
CA SER A 71 -14.61 13.09 8.61
C SER A 71 -14.04 13.85 9.80
N THR A 72 -14.45 15.11 9.98
CA THR A 72 -14.00 15.95 11.10
C THR A 72 -14.55 15.44 12.44
N SER A 73 -15.80 14.99 12.47
CA SER A 73 -16.39 14.40 13.68
C SER A 73 -15.74 13.06 14.04
N THR A 74 -15.46 12.21 13.05
CA THR A 74 -14.78 10.92 13.26
C THR A 74 -13.39 11.11 13.88
N LEU A 75 -12.59 12.04 13.35
CA LEU A 75 -11.27 12.34 13.91
C LEU A 75 -11.37 12.82 15.35
N ARG A 76 -12.31 13.72 15.64
CA ARG A 76 -12.52 14.24 17.00
C ARG A 76 -12.89 13.12 17.98
N THR A 77 -13.79 12.21 17.57
CA THR A 77 -14.14 11.03 18.35
C THR A 77 -12.94 10.11 18.62
N LEU A 78 -12.05 9.92 17.63
CA LEU A 78 -10.84 9.13 17.82
C LEU A 78 -9.87 9.78 18.82
N ILE A 79 -9.70 11.11 18.75
CA ILE A 79 -8.89 11.85 19.72
C ILE A 79 -9.47 11.71 21.12
N ASP A 80 -10.77 11.94 21.29
CA ASP A 80 -11.44 11.82 22.58
C ASP A 80 -11.33 10.39 23.13
N LYS A 81 -11.50 9.35 22.30
CA LYS A 81 -11.31 7.94 22.68
C LYS A 81 -9.87 7.68 23.13
N SER A 82 -8.88 8.23 22.43
CA SER A 82 -7.45 8.00 22.73
C SER A 82 -7.02 8.52 24.10
N MET A 83 -7.69 9.56 24.63
CA MET A 83 -7.38 10.11 25.96
C MET A 83 -7.62 9.11 27.11
N TYR A 84 -8.54 8.16 26.92
CA TYR A 84 -8.95 7.20 27.94
C TYR A 84 -8.51 5.76 27.61
N THR A 85 -7.84 5.56 26.49
CA THR A 85 -7.45 4.22 26.02
C THR A 85 -6.10 3.81 26.64
N THR A 86 -6.05 2.62 27.23
CA THR A 86 -4.80 2.05 27.75
C THR A 86 -3.92 1.49 26.61
N PRO A 87 -2.60 1.34 26.78
CA PRO A 87 -1.73 0.76 25.74
C PRO A 87 -2.17 -0.63 25.27
N LYS A 88 -2.71 -1.46 26.18
CA LYS A 88 -3.23 -2.79 25.86
C LYS A 88 -4.47 -2.72 24.96
N GLU A 89 -5.38 -1.80 25.25
CA GLU A 89 -6.58 -1.58 24.43
C GLU A 89 -6.23 -0.99 23.06
N SER A 90 -5.29 -0.04 23.01
CA SER A 90 -4.79 0.50 21.73
C SER A 90 -4.19 -0.59 20.84
N ARG A 91 -3.42 -1.52 21.42
CA ARG A 91 -2.84 -2.65 20.68
C ARG A 91 -3.92 -3.62 20.19
N ALA A 92 -4.92 -3.93 21.02
CA ALA A 92 -6.04 -4.78 20.63
C ALA A 92 -6.87 -4.16 19.48
N GLU A 93 -7.12 -2.86 19.53
CA GLU A 93 -7.83 -2.14 18.48
C GLU A 93 -7.02 -2.10 17.17
N LEU A 94 -5.70 -1.86 17.25
CA LEU A 94 -4.81 -1.94 16.09
C LEU A 94 -4.86 -3.32 15.44
N HIS A 95 -4.72 -4.39 16.23
CA HIS A 95 -4.76 -5.76 15.71
C HIS A 95 -6.11 -6.06 15.06
N ARG A 96 -7.21 -5.64 15.71
CA ARG A 96 -8.56 -5.77 15.15
C ARG A 96 -8.70 -5.04 13.82
N ALA A 97 -8.21 -3.80 13.71
CA ALA A 97 -8.27 -3.02 12.47
C ALA A 97 -7.45 -3.69 11.35
N LEU A 98 -6.28 -4.22 11.65
CA LEU A 98 -5.45 -4.97 10.69
C LEU A 98 -6.15 -6.25 10.22
N LEU A 99 -6.73 -7.04 11.13
CA LEU A 99 -7.47 -8.26 10.80
C LEU A 99 -8.71 -7.96 9.93
N LEU A 100 -9.43 -6.87 10.20
CA LEU A 100 -10.56 -6.44 9.38
C LEU A 100 -10.16 -5.96 7.98
N GLY A 101 -8.90 -5.52 7.81
CA GLY A 101 -8.35 -5.11 6.52
C GLY A 101 -7.77 -6.25 5.66
N LEU A 102 -7.56 -7.43 6.26
CA LEU A 102 -6.97 -8.59 5.59
C LEU A 102 -7.99 -9.35 4.74
N LEU A 103 -7.55 -9.80 3.56
CA LEU A 103 -8.30 -10.76 2.76
C LEU A 103 -8.07 -12.19 3.25
N PRO A 104 -8.99 -13.13 2.94
CA PRO A 104 -8.81 -14.54 3.28
C PRO A 104 -7.51 -15.15 2.74
N ASP A 105 -7.13 -14.83 1.50
CA ASP A 105 -5.88 -15.29 0.89
C ASP A 105 -4.64 -14.65 1.55
N GLU A 106 -4.74 -13.40 2.02
CA GLU A 106 -3.66 -12.74 2.78
C GLU A 106 -3.50 -13.34 4.17
N ALA A 107 -4.61 -13.74 4.81
CA ALA A 107 -4.58 -14.49 6.07
C ALA A 107 -3.90 -15.86 5.92
N ARG A 108 -4.08 -16.54 4.77
CA ARG A 108 -3.33 -17.76 4.46
C ARG A 108 -1.83 -17.49 4.31
N ILE A 109 -1.45 -16.42 3.62
CA ILE A 109 -0.04 -16.01 3.50
C ILE A 109 0.54 -15.66 4.88
N LEU A 110 -0.21 -14.96 5.72
CA LEU A 110 0.17 -14.65 7.09
C LEU A 110 0.45 -15.93 7.89
N ALA A 111 -0.43 -16.92 7.81
CA ALA A 111 -0.23 -18.21 8.46
C ALA A 111 1.04 -18.92 7.97
N ALA A 112 1.30 -18.91 6.65
CA ALA A 112 2.49 -19.53 6.06
C ALA A 112 3.81 -18.83 6.38
N LEU A 113 3.78 -17.58 6.86
CA LEU A 113 4.94 -16.80 7.30
C LEU A 113 5.12 -16.82 8.83
N SER A 114 4.15 -17.34 9.56
CA SER A 114 4.09 -17.27 11.03
C SER A 114 5.14 -18.13 11.74
N ASP A 115 5.64 -19.17 11.07
CA ASP A 115 6.72 -20.06 11.52
C ASP A 115 8.12 -19.40 11.44
N GLY A 116 8.20 -18.17 10.92
CA GLY A 116 9.45 -17.46 10.68
C GLY A 116 10.11 -17.79 9.34
N SER A 117 9.45 -18.59 8.50
CA SER A 117 9.91 -18.90 7.15
C SER A 117 10.04 -17.64 6.29
N ALA A 118 11.00 -17.68 5.36
CA ALA A 118 11.14 -16.69 4.32
C ALA A 118 10.75 -17.29 2.98
N TYR A 119 10.25 -16.44 2.08
CA TYR A 119 9.94 -16.84 0.72
C TYR A 119 10.72 -15.96 -0.28
N PRO A 120 11.16 -16.52 -1.42
CA PRO A 120 11.86 -15.76 -2.43
C PRO A 120 10.90 -14.74 -3.05
N VAL A 121 11.41 -13.55 -3.33
CA VAL A 121 10.73 -12.50 -4.08
C VAL A 121 11.57 -12.08 -5.26
N ILE A 122 10.95 -11.92 -6.42
CA ILE A 122 11.61 -11.40 -7.63
C ILE A 122 10.90 -10.15 -8.11
N HIS A 123 11.68 -9.10 -8.36
CA HIS A 123 11.26 -7.95 -9.14
C HIS A 123 11.93 -7.98 -10.51
N VAL A 124 11.16 -7.61 -11.54
CA VAL A 124 11.65 -7.48 -12.91
C VAL A 124 11.58 -6.02 -13.31
N ALA A 125 12.74 -5.39 -13.39
CA ALA A 125 12.89 -4.01 -13.82
C ALA A 125 13.19 -3.92 -15.32
N GLU A 126 12.60 -2.91 -15.95
CA GLU A 126 12.96 -2.51 -17.30
C GLU A 126 14.40 -2.00 -17.34
N PRO A 127 15.10 -2.15 -18.49
CA PRO A 127 16.42 -1.59 -18.70
C PRO A 127 16.34 -0.05 -18.81
N GLY A 128 16.28 0.62 -17.67
CA GLY A 128 16.17 2.07 -17.54
C GLY A 128 17.49 2.80 -17.28
N HIS A 129 17.45 4.12 -17.42
CA HIS A 129 18.55 5.02 -17.07
C HIS A 129 18.63 5.21 -15.55
N ARG A 130 19.83 5.51 -15.01
CA ARG A 130 20.15 5.48 -13.56
C ARG A 130 19.20 6.25 -12.63
N ALA A 131 18.40 7.18 -13.16
CA ALA A 131 17.50 8.03 -12.38
C ALA A 131 16.10 7.46 -12.13
N SER A 132 15.62 6.47 -12.89
CA SER A 132 14.29 5.88 -12.67
C SER A 132 14.28 4.40 -12.99
N THR A 133 13.90 3.58 -11.99
CA THR A 133 13.71 2.14 -12.16
C THR A 133 12.23 1.86 -12.35
N THR A 134 11.81 1.66 -13.59
CA THR A 134 10.47 1.18 -13.91
C THR A 134 10.43 -0.33 -13.73
N PHE A 135 9.42 -0.84 -13.02
CA PHE A 135 9.23 -2.27 -12.82
C PHE A 135 8.08 -2.78 -13.68
N SER A 136 8.38 -3.80 -14.48
CA SER A 136 7.36 -4.58 -15.20
C SER A 136 6.59 -5.54 -14.29
N LEU A 137 7.27 -6.07 -13.27
CA LEU A 137 6.70 -6.97 -12.26
C LEU A 137 7.38 -6.72 -10.92
N GLN A 138 6.58 -6.65 -9.86
CA GLN A 138 7.02 -6.53 -8.48
C GLN A 138 6.35 -7.60 -7.64
N TYR A 139 6.99 -8.01 -6.54
CA TYR A 139 6.45 -8.96 -5.57
C TYR A 139 6.06 -10.34 -6.14
N ALA A 140 6.71 -10.81 -7.21
CA ALA A 140 6.55 -12.20 -7.64
C ALA A 140 7.15 -13.11 -6.57
N SER A 141 6.41 -14.11 -6.09
CA SER A 141 6.86 -14.97 -5.00
C SER A 141 6.19 -16.34 -5.06
N THR A 142 6.87 -17.35 -4.53
CA THR A 142 6.32 -18.71 -4.35
C THR A 142 5.37 -18.82 -3.16
N VAL A 143 5.34 -17.83 -2.26
CA VAL A 143 4.55 -17.86 -1.02
C VAL A 143 3.07 -18.11 -1.25
N GLY A 144 2.48 -17.59 -2.34
CA GLY A 144 1.06 -17.82 -2.60
C GLY A 144 0.74 -19.29 -2.87
N ARG A 145 1.63 -20.01 -3.58
CA ARG A 145 1.47 -21.46 -3.79
C ARG A 145 1.70 -22.23 -2.50
N ALA A 146 2.75 -21.89 -1.75
CA ALA A 146 3.05 -22.54 -0.47
C ALA A 146 1.94 -22.35 0.57
N ALA A 147 1.35 -21.16 0.63
CA ALA A 147 0.24 -20.82 1.52
C ALA A 147 -1.12 -21.37 1.06
N GLY A 148 -1.22 -21.97 -0.13
CA GLY A 148 -2.48 -22.46 -0.68
C GLY A 148 -3.51 -21.35 -0.92
N VAL A 149 -3.07 -20.19 -1.43
CA VAL A 149 -4.00 -19.10 -1.79
C VAL A 149 -4.87 -19.51 -2.96
N SER A 150 -6.09 -18.97 -3.00
CA SER A 150 -7.09 -19.31 -4.01
C SER A 150 -6.68 -18.81 -5.40
N LEU A 151 -5.99 -17.66 -5.48
CA LEU A 151 -5.51 -17.07 -6.73
C LEU A 151 -3.99 -16.85 -6.72
N PRO A 152 -3.17 -17.90 -6.97
CA PRO A 152 -1.70 -17.78 -6.88
C PRO A 152 -1.09 -16.75 -7.83
N HIS A 153 -1.72 -16.49 -8.98
CA HIS A 153 -1.28 -15.47 -9.92
C HIS A 153 -1.48 -14.02 -9.40
N ARG A 154 -2.28 -13.83 -8.34
CA ARG A 154 -2.48 -12.54 -7.65
C ARG A 154 -1.60 -12.36 -6.43
N THR A 155 -0.69 -13.29 -6.14
CA THR A 155 0.29 -13.17 -5.04
C THR A 155 1.00 -11.81 -4.99
N PRO A 156 1.43 -11.21 -6.13
CA PRO A 156 2.01 -9.86 -6.11
C PRO A 156 1.11 -8.77 -5.50
N LEU A 157 -0.20 -8.87 -5.71
CA LEU A 157 -1.18 -7.92 -5.16
C LEU A 157 -1.30 -8.10 -3.65
N TYR A 158 -1.41 -9.34 -3.18
CA TYR A 158 -1.50 -9.67 -1.76
C TYR A 158 -0.26 -9.20 -1.01
N LEU A 159 0.93 -9.48 -1.53
CA LEU A 159 2.18 -9.02 -0.91
C LEU A 159 2.29 -7.49 -0.90
N ARG A 160 1.87 -6.80 -1.95
CA ARG A 160 1.83 -5.33 -1.97
C ARG A 160 0.91 -4.77 -0.89
N ARG A 161 -0.29 -5.35 -0.73
CA ARG A 161 -1.27 -4.95 0.30
C ARG A 161 -0.74 -5.22 1.70
N MET A 162 -0.19 -6.41 1.95
CA MET A 162 0.41 -6.76 3.23
C MET A 162 1.61 -5.87 3.58
N LEU A 163 2.41 -5.47 2.59
CA LEU A 163 3.52 -4.52 2.77
C LEU A 163 2.98 -3.12 3.13
N ALA A 164 1.91 -2.67 2.47
CA ALA A 164 1.25 -1.40 2.79
C ALA A 164 0.61 -1.39 4.19
N LEU A 165 0.15 -2.55 4.67
CA LEU A 165 -0.34 -2.74 6.04
C LEU A 165 0.80 -2.88 7.07
N GLY A 166 2.07 -2.98 6.65
CA GLY A 166 3.22 -3.14 7.53
C GLY A 166 3.35 -4.55 8.16
N ILE A 167 2.61 -5.54 7.65
CA ILE A 167 2.59 -6.91 8.17
C ILE A 167 3.80 -7.72 7.69
N VAL A 168 4.26 -7.45 6.47
CA VAL A 168 5.42 -8.11 5.86
C VAL A 168 6.49 -7.08 5.50
N SER A 169 7.74 -7.52 5.51
CA SER A 169 8.88 -6.73 5.04
C SER A 169 9.62 -7.44 3.92
N ILE A 170 10.28 -6.64 3.07
CA ILE A 170 11.13 -7.14 2.00
C ILE A 170 12.59 -7.01 2.43
N GLY A 171 13.28 -8.14 2.49
CA GLY A 171 14.70 -8.24 2.82
C GLY A 171 15.60 -8.47 1.60
N PRO A 172 16.92 -8.46 1.79
CA PRO A 172 17.88 -8.79 0.75
C PRO A 172 17.77 -10.26 0.30
N GLU A 173 18.48 -10.59 -0.77
CA GLU A 173 18.67 -11.97 -1.24
C GLU A 173 19.32 -12.84 -0.15
N LEU A 174 18.81 -14.06 0.02
CA LEU A 174 19.41 -15.07 0.89
C LEU A 174 20.09 -16.15 0.04
N PRO A 175 21.42 -16.37 0.20
CA PRO A 175 22.14 -17.36 -0.59
C PRO A 175 21.62 -18.79 -0.45
N GLU A 176 21.05 -19.11 0.71
CA GLU A 176 20.47 -20.43 1.03
C GLU A 176 19.21 -20.76 0.21
N MET A 177 18.53 -19.76 -0.33
CA MET A 177 17.30 -19.91 -1.12
C MET A 177 17.55 -19.92 -2.62
N ARG A 178 18.81 -20.17 -3.04
CA ARG A 178 19.22 -20.13 -4.45
C ARG A 178 18.31 -20.99 -5.34
N ASP A 179 18.03 -22.21 -4.93
CA ASP A 179 17.21 -23.14 -5.71
C ASP A 179 15.77 -22.63 -5.83
N ASP A 180 15.22 -22.03 -4.76
CA ASP A 180 13.87 -21.44 -4.78
C ASP A 180 13.77 -20.23 -5.72
N TYR A 181 14.85 -19.43 -5.81
CA TYR A 181 14.91 -18.33 -6.79
C TYR A 181 14.95 -18.84 -8.22
N GLU A 182 15.73 -19.89 -8.50
CA GLU A 182 15.80 -20.48 -9.84
C GLU A 182 14.45 -21.10 -10.23
N ILE A 183 13.76 -21.77 -9.29
CA ILE A 183 12.39 -22.24 -9.49
C ILE A 183 11.46 -21.06 -9.81
N LEU A 184 11.52 -19.97 -9.05
CA LEU A 184 10.66 -18.80 -9.27
C LEU A 184 10.95 -18.10 -10.61
N LEU A 185 12.19 -18.11 -11.09
CA LEU A 185 12.55 -17.58 -12.41
C LEU A 185 11.91 -18.37 -13.56
N THR A 186 11.62 -19.66 -13.35
CA THR A 186 10.89 -20.47 -14.35
C THR A 186 9.39 -20.18 -14.40
N ASP A 187 8.85 -19.38 -13.47
CA ASP A 187 7.43 -19.10 -13.41
C ASP A 187 6.93 -18.33 -14.65
N ALA A 188 5.72 -18.67 -15.11
CA ALA A 188 5.15 -18.08 -16.31
C ALA A 188 4.96 -16.56 -16.20
N SER A 189 4.61 -16.07 -15.00
CA SER A 189 4.43 -14.64 -14.74
C SER A 189 5.75 -13.86 -14.84
N VAL A 190 6.84 -14.45 -14.32
CA VAL A 190 8.19 -13.87 -14.36
C VAL A 190 8.73 -13.90 -15.78
N ASN A 191 8.56 -15.01 -16.51
CA ASN A 191 8.98 -15.11 -17.91
C ASN A 191 8.24 -14.13 -18.84
N ALA A 192 6.94 -13.94 -18.62
CA ALA A 192 6.15 -12.94 -19.33
C ALA A 192 6.66 -11.52 -19.04
N ALA A 193 6.93 -11.20 -17.78
CA ALA A 193 7.48 -9.91 -17.38
C ALA A 193 8.90 -9.67 -17.92
N LEU A 194 9.76 -10.69 -17.91
CA LEU A 194 11.09 -10.62 -18.51
C LEU A 194 11.02 -10.33 -20.00
N THR A 195 10.07 -10.95 -20.71
CA THR A 195 9.86 -10.70 -22.14
C THR A 195 9.33 -9.30 -22.40
N ALA A 196 8.34 -8.85 -21.62
CA ALA A 196 7.76 -7.51 -21.73
C ALA A 196 8.76 -6.39 -21.37
N ALA A 197 9.63 -6.63 -20.40
CA ALA A 197 10.64 -5.66 -19.95
C ALA A 197 11.84 -5.54 -20.90
N ARG A 198 12.00 -6.42 -21.89
CA ARG A 198 13.09 -6.29 -22.86
C ARG A 198 12.88 -5.07 -23.73
N ASN A 199 13.92 -4.24 -23.82
CA ASN A 199 13.92 -3.08 -24.71
C ASN A 199 15.01 -3.26 -25.77
N GLY A 200 14.62 -3.79 -26.94
CA GLY A 200 15.52 -4.13 -28.03
C GLY A 200 16.62 -5.11 -27.59
N PHE A 201 17.87 -4.66 -27.62
CA PHE A 201 19.04 -5.47 -27.25
C PHE A 201 19.30 -5.53 -25.73
N ARG A 202 18.67 -4.66 -24.92
CA ARG A 202 18.93 -4.61 -23.48
C ARG A 202 18.06 -5.63 -22.74
N SER A 203 18.71 -6.48 -21.94
CA SER A 203 18.04 -7.44 -21.07
C SER A 203 17.37 -6.74 -19.89
N ALA A 204 16.24 -7.28 -19.45
CA ALA A 204 15.60 -6.90 -18.19
C ALA A 204 16.54 -7.13 -17.00
N ARG A 205 16.35 -6.35 -15.94
CA ARG A 205 17.11 -6.50 -14.68
C ARG A 205 16.28 -7.27 -13.67
N ILE A 206 16.87 -8.31 -13.10
CA ILE A 206 16.25 -9.13 -12.06
C ILE A 206 16.78 -8.67 -10.71
N GLN A 207 15.89 -8.43 -9.75
CA GLN A 207 16.25 -8.23 -8.35
C GLN A 207 15.70 -9.41 -7.54
N ARG A 208 16.60 -10.12 -6.88
CA ARG A 208 16.27 -11.20 -5.94
C ARG A 208 16.20 -10.62 -4.53
N LEU A 209 15.10 -10.91 -3.86
CA LEU A 209 14.72 -10.36 -2.55
C LEU A 209 14.06 -11.45 -1.72
N THR A 210 13.78 -11.18 -0.45
CA THR A 210 13.01 -12.09 0.40
C THR A 210 11.82 -11.41 1.01
N VAL A 211 10.75 -12.15 1.30
CA VAL A 211 9.66 -11.68 2.14
C VAL A 211 9.67 -12.43 3.47
N ARG A 212 9.50 -11.68 4.56
CA ARG A 212 9.40 -12.19 5.93
C ARG A 212 8.32 -11.41 6.69
N LEU A 213 7.86 -11.99 7.80
CA LEU A 213 6.93 -11.31 8.70
C LEU A 213 7.64 -10.22 9.51
N THR A 214 7.02 -9.04 9.64
CA THR A 214 7.50 -7.99 10.55
C THR A 214 7.22 -8.36 12.00
N ASP A 215 7.81 -7.62 12.93
CA ASP A 215 7.47 -7.78 14.36
C ASP A 215 5.98 -7.53 14.59
N VAL A 216 5.40 -6.50 13.97
CA VAL A 216 3.94 -6.24 14.02
C VAL A 216 3.15 -7.41 13.45
N GLY A 217 3.59 -8.02 12.35
CA GLY A 217 2.92 -9.18 11.77
C GLY A 217 2.96 -10.41 12.69
N LYS A 218 4.07 -10.63 13.40
CA LYS A 218 4.21 -11.70 14.40
C LYS A 218 3.28 -11.45 15.59
N GLU A 219 3.30 -10.23 16.12
CA GLU A 219 2.44 -9.82 17.23
C GLU A 219 0.95 -9.95 16.87
N LEU A 220 0.58 -9.62 15.62
CA LEU A 220 -0.76 -9.78 15.09
C LEU A 220 -1.19 -11.25 15.06
N TRP A 221 -0.29 -12.13 14.60
CA TRP A 221 -0.53 -13.57 14.56
C TRP A 221 -0.70 -14.16 15.96
N GLU A 222 0.19 -13.82 16.89
CA GLU A 222 0.13 -14.26 18.29
C GLU A 222 -1.15 -13.81 18.99
N ALA A 223 -1.64 -12.61 18.69
CA ALA A 223 -2.89 -12.09 19.26
C ALA A 223 -4.16 -12.71 18.69
N ALA A 224 -4.06 -13.44 17.56
CA ALA A 224 -5.18 -14.10 16.90
C ALA A 224 -5.29 -15.60 17.22
N GLN A 225 -4.35 -16.14 18.02
CA GLN A 225 -4.33 -17.53 18.50
C GLN A 225 -5.23 -17.74 19.72
#